data_AF-A0A966MH93-F1
#
_entry.id   AF-A0A966MH93-F1
#
_cell.length_a   1.000
_cell.length_b   1.000
_cell.length_c   1.000
_cell.angle_alpha   90.00
_cell.angle_beta   90.00
_cell.angle_gamma   90.00
#
_symmetry.space_group_name_H-M   'P 1'
#
loop_
_entity.id
_entity.type
_entity.pdbx_description
1 polymer ?
#
loop_
_entity_poly.entity_id
_entity_poly.type
_entity_poly.pdbx_seq_one_letter_code
_entity_poly.pdbx_strand_id
1 'polypeptide(L)' 'LAGRKNAVDLVKIGSAALGGGGGGGRPDMAQAGGPDADKAADAIKAVSAAL' A
#
# COMPACT_ATOMS: atom_id res chain seq x y z
N LEU A 1 1.11 0.40 21.58
CA LEU A 1 0.71 0.73 20.19
C LEU A 1 -0.57 -0.03 19.83
N ALA A 2 -1.65 0.15 20.58
CA ALA A 2 -2.96 -0.34 20.17
C ALA A 2 -3.63 0.77 19.34
N GLY A 3 -4.05 0.48 18.11
CA GLY A 3 -4.82 1.40 17.26
C GLY A 3 -4.06 2.14 16.14
N ARG A 4 -2.75 1.94 15.95
CA ARG A 4 -2.00 2.52 14.80
C ARG A 4 -1.97 1.52 13.64
N LYS A 5 -2.43 1.93 12.46
CA LYS A 5 -2.36 1.12 11.23
C LYS A 5 -0.89 0.89 10.85
N ASN A 6 -0.56 -0.31 10.40
CA ASN A 6 0.79 -0.67 9.97
C ASN A 6 1.02 -0.21 8.52
N ALA A 7 1.99 0.67 8.30
CA ALA A 7 2.31 1.20 6.98
C ALA A 7 2.68 0.11 5.98
N VAL A 8 3.33 -0.98 6.43
CA VAL A 8 3.72 -2.12 5.57
C VAL A 8 2.48 -2.81 5.00
N ASP A 9 1.43 -2.96 5.82
CA ASP A 9 0.20 -3.61 5.39
C ASP A 9 -0.56 -2.72 4.39
N LEU A 10 -0.57 -1.40 4.62
CA LEU A 10 -1.18 -0.43 3.71
C LEU A 10 -0.49 -0.39 2.34
N VAL A 11 0.84 -0.35 2.26
CA VAL A 11 1.53 -0.28 0.96
C VAL A 11 1.40 -1.57 0.15
N LYS A 12 1.23 -2.73 0.80
CA LYS A 12 0.96 -4.00 0.10
C LYS A 12 -0.40 -4.00 -0.58
N ILE A 13 -1.42 -3.38 0.04
CA ILE A 13 -2.74 -3.20 -0.58
C ILE A 13 -2.61 -2.35 -1.87
N GLY A 14 -1.90 -1.23 -1.79
CA GLY A 14 -1.65 -0.38 -2.96
C GLY A 14 -0.84 -1.10 -4.05
N SER A 15 0.20 -1.85 -3.67
CA SER A 15 1.03 -2.63 -4.60
C SER A 15 0.21 -3.65 -5.38
N ALA A 16 -0.69 -4.38 -4.72
CA ALA A 16 -1.57 -5.34 -5.38
C ALA A 16 -2.45 -4.71 -6.47
N ALA A 17 -2.98 -3.50 -6.21
CA ALA A 17 -3.74 -2.75 -7.20
C ALA A 17 -2.89 -2.32 -8.41
N LEU A 18 -1.59 -2.07 -8.21
CA LEU A 18 -0.63 -1.75 -9.28
C LEU A 18 -0.06 -2.98 -10.01
N GLY A 19 -0.56 -4.19 -9.71
CA GLY A 19 0.01 -5.44 -10.23
C GLY A 19 1.36 -5.81 -9.61
N GLY A 20 1.75 -5.14 -8.54
CA GLY A 20 2.92 -5.48 -7.73
C GLY A 20 2.62 -6.56 -6.70
N GLY A 21 3.67 -7.18 -6.16
CA GLY A 21 3.55 -8.33 -5.25
C GLY A 21 4.17 -8.13 -3.87
N GLY A 22 4.51 -6.89 -3.49
CA GLY A 22 5.35 -6.68 -2.31
C GLY A 22 5.29 -5.26 -1.74
N GLY A 23 6.27 -4.94 -0.91
CA GLY A 23 6.30 -3.69 -0.16
C GLY A 23 6.92 -3.91 1.21
N GLY A 24 7.77 -2.98 1.63
CA GLY A 24 8.57 -3.14 2.83
C GLY A 24 8.94 -1.81 3.46
N GLY A 25 9.44 -1.88 4.69
CA GLY A 25 9.81 -0.73 5.49
C GLY A 25 9.52 -0.99 6.96
N ARG A 26 9.24 0.10 7.68
CA ARG A 26 8.89 0.08 9.10
C ARG A 26 7.37 0.24 9.28
N PRO A 27 6.81 -0.12 10.45
CA PRO A 27 5.39 0.03 10.72
C PRO A 27 4.85 1.47 10.63
N ASP A 28 5.73 2.46 10.78
CA ASP A 28 5.43 3.90 10.65
C ASP A 28 5.66 4.45 9.23
N MET A 29 6.47 3.78 8.42
CA MET A 29 6.81 4.22 7.07
C MET A 29 7.22 3.03 6.19
N ALA A 30 6.51 2.84 5.08
CA ALA A 30 6.81 1.77 4.13
C ALA A 30 6.68 2.27 2.69
N GLN A 31 7.24 1.51 1.75
CA GLN A 31 7.16 1.79 0.32
C GLN A 31 6.86 0.50 -0.45
N ALA A 32 6.08 0.64 -1.53
CA ALA A 32 5.81 -0.40 -2.50
C ALA A 32 5.57 0.21 -3.89
N GLY A 33 5.45 -0.65 -4.90
CA GLY A 33 5.12 -0.25 -6.26
C GLY A 33 4.59 -1.44 -7.07
N GLY A 34 4.34 -1.20 -8.35
CA GLY A 34 3.93 -2.22 -9.32
C GLY A 34 4.13 -1.71 -10.75
N PRO A 35 4.06 -2.59 -11.76
CA PRO A 35 4.30 -2.23 -13.16
C PRO A 35 3.18 -1.37 -13.79
N ASP A 36 1.96 -1.41 -13.25
CA ASP A 36 0.79 -0.78 -13.87
C ASP A 36 0.60 0.67 -13.37
N ALA A 37 1.41 1.61 -13.86
CA ALA A 37 1.34 3.01 -13.44
C ALA A 37 -0.05 3.66 -13.65
N ASP A 38 -0.79 3.23 -14.69
CA ASP A 38 -2.13 3.73 -14.99
C ASP A 38 -3.15 3.42 -13.88
N LYS A 39 -2.87 2.47 -12.99
CA LYS A 39 -3.72 2.09 -11.85
C LYS A 39 -3.43 2.89 -10.58
N ALA A 40 -2.63 3.97 -10.65
CA ALA A 40 -2.30 4.79 -9.49
C ALA A 40 -3.53 5.28 -8.71
N ALA A 41 -4.58 5.69 -9.41
CA ALA A 41 -5.82 6.15 -8.77
C ALA A 41 -6.53 5.02 -7.99
N ASP A 42 -6.51 3.79 -8.51
CA ASP A 42 -7.12 2.64 -7.85
C ASP A 42 -6.31 2.18 -6.65
N ALA A 43 -4.97 2.25 -6.72
CA ALA A 43 -4.09 2.01 -5.58
C ALA A 43 -4.37 2.99 -4.42
N ILE A 44 -4.54 4.29 -4.73
CA ILE A 44 -4.90 5.30 -3.72
C ILE A 44 -6.26 4.98 -3.08
N LYS A 45 -7.28 4.66 -3.89
CA LYS A 45 -8.62 4.28 -3.37
C LYS A 45 -8.56 3.05 -2.47
N ALA A 46 -7.81 2.02 -2.88
CA ALA A 46 -7.66 0.79 -2.11
C ALA A 46 -7.02 1.04 -0.74
N VAL A 47 -5.97 1.88 -0.69
CA VAL A 47 -5.33 2.27 0.57
C VAL A 47 -6.27 3.12 1.43
N SER A 48 -6.99 4.10 0.85
CA SER A 48 -7.95 4.93 1.59
C SER A 48 -9.09 4.13 2.20
N ALA A 49 -9.58 3.08 1.52
CA ALA A 49 -10.60 2.18 2.06
C ALA A 49 -10.09 1.32 3.24
N ALA A 50 -8.77 1.18 3.38
CA ALA A 50 -8.11 0.41 4.43
C ALA A 50 -7.60 1.27 5.60
N LEU A 51 -7.77 2.59 5.56
CA LEU A 51 -7.53 3.51 6.69
C LEU A 51 -8.64 3.43 7.75
#